data_AF-A0A969HQT6-F1
#
_entry.id   AF-A0A969HQT6-F1
#
_cell.length_a   1.000
_cell.length_b   1.000
_cell.length_c   1.000
_cell.angle_alpha   90.00
_cell.angle_beta   90.00
_cell.angle_gamma   90.00
#
_symmetry.space_group_name_H-M   'P 1'
#
loop_
_entity.id
_entity.type
_entity.pdbx_description
1 polymer ?
#
loop_
_entity_poly.entity_id
_entity_poly.type
_entity_poly.pdbx_seq_one_letter_code
_entity_poly.pdbx_strand_id
1 'polypeptide(L)'
;MANQVSSALEAIIYVSPDEGKKVNPNMIARIAPSTVKIEEYGYIEGIVRKVSEYPSTRLGMVRVLGNEDLVSTFSRHQSPIAIVVELKRAKTSSGYRWTSAEGPEIAIKAGTFCEANVIIARQRPISLLFPFLK
;
A
#
# COMPACT_ATOMS: atom_id res chain seq x y z
N MET A 1 -7.93 -22.81 -23.35
CA MET A 1 -8.40 -22.57 -21.97
C MET A 1 -7.45 -21.56 -21.34
N ALA A 2 -7.85 -20.30 -21.25
CA ALA A 2 -6.98 -19.24 -20.76
C ALA A 2 -6.80 -19.37 -19.24
N ASN A 3 -5.54 -19.49 -18.84
CA ASN A 3 -5.07 -19.66 -17.48
C ASN A 3 -5.47 -18.42 -16.64
N GLN A 4 -6.52 -18.53 -15.82
CA GLN A 4 -6.77 -17.54 -14.77
C GLN A 4 -5.77 -17.76 -13.66
N VAL A 5 -4.60 -17.14 -13.79
CA VAL A 5 -3.77 -16.83 -12.64
C VAL A 5 -4.63 -15.94 -11.76
N SER A 6 -5.08 -16.43 -10.60
CA SER A 6 -5.66 -15.59 -9.57
C SER A 6 -4.54 -14.65 -9.08
N SER A 7 -4.33 -13.53 -9.78
CA SER A 7 -3.30 -12.57 -9.39
C SER A 7 -3.69 -12.01 -8.03
N ALA A 8 -2.78 -12.11 -7.06
CA ALA A 8 -3.00 -11.49 -5.75
C ALA A 8 -3.31 -10.00 -5.94
N LEU A 9 -4.16 -9.43 -5.09
CA LEU A 9 -4.42 -8.00 -5.17
C LEU A 9 -3.14 -7.23 -4.85
N GLU A 10 -2.91 -6.17 -5.61
CA GLU A 10 -1.89 -5.16 -5.35
C GLU A 10 -2.59 -3.87 -4.94
N ALA A 11 -1.97 -3.12 -4.05
CA ALA A 11 -2.37 -1.76 -3.73
C ALA A 11 -1.51 -0.78 -4.53
N ILE A 12 -2.16 0.19 -5.18
CA ILE A 12 -1.48 1.27 -5.91
C ILE A 12 -1.64 2.54 -5.08
N ILE A 13 -0.53 3.06 -4.57
CA ILE A 13 -0.48 4.20 -3.69
C ILE A 13 0.14 5.37 -4.44
N TYR A 14 -0.54 6.52 -4.41
CA TYR A 14 -0.03 7.77 -4.98
C TYR A 14 0.47 8.68 -3.87
N VAL A 15 1.74 9.05 -3.91
CA VAL A 15 2.38 9.92 -2.91
C VAL A 15 3.03 11.13 -3.58
N SER A 16 3.41 12.13 -2.78
CA SER A 16 4.22 13.24 -3.28
C SER A 16 5.62 12.76 -3.75
N PRO A 17 6.29 13.47 -4.67
CA PRO A 17 7.67 13.14 -5.07
C PRO A 17 8.65 13.03 -3.91
N ASP A 18 8.55 13.91 -2.92
CA ASP A 18 9.45 13.93 -1.77
C ASP A 18 9.28 12.73 -0.85
N GLU A 19 8.06 12.20 -0.74
CA GLU A 19 7.79 10.95 -0.02
C GLU A 19 8.19 9.74 -0.86
N GLY A 20 7.89 9.74 -2.15
CA GLY A 20 8.24 8.65 -3.07
C GLY A 20 9.73 8.34 -3.08
N LYS A 21 10.58 9.37 -3.01
CA LYS A 21 12.05 9.24 -2.90
C LYS A 21 12.53 8.52 -1.64
N LYS A 22 11.73 8.47 -0.58
CA LYS A 22 12.07 7.77 0.68
C LYS A 22 11.70 6.29 0.62
N VAL A 23 10.88 5.88 -0.34
CA VAL A 23 10.39 4.53 -0.48
C VAL A 23 11.27 3.75 -1.47
N ASN A 24 11.65 2.54 -1.07
CA ASN A 24 12.41 1.63 -1.92
C ASN A 24 11.66 0.29 -2.06
N PRO A 25 11.91 -0.47 -3.15
CA PRO A 25 11.46 -1.85 -3.25
C PRO A 25 11.87 -2.68 -2.01
N ASN A 26 11.06 -3.68 -1.69
CA ASN A 26 11.17 -4.56 -0.52
C ASN A 26 10.90 -3.91 0.85
N MET A 27 10.53 -2.62 0.91
CA MET A 27 10.03 -2.02 2.15
C MET A 27 8.68 -2.61 2.57
N ILE A 28 8.43 -2.67 3.88
CA ILE A 28 7.15 -3.14 4.42
C ILE A 28 6.14 -2.00 4.29
N ALA A 29 4.97 -2.33 3.74
CA ALA A 29 3.81 -1.45 3.75
C ALA A 29 2.70 -2.06 4.60
N ARG A 30 1.93 -1.21 5.28
CA ARG A 30 0.74 -1.56 6.03
C ARG A 30 -0.46 -0.93 5.32
N ILE A 31 -1.38 -1.76 4.85
CA ILE A 31 -2.50 -1.34 4.03
C ILE A 31 -3.79 -1.48 4.85
N ALA A 32 -4.55 -0.40 4.97
CA ALA A 32 -5.86 -0.37 5.62
C ALA A 32 -6.95 -0.14 4.57
N PRO A 33 -7.72 -1.17 4.17
CA PRO A 33 -8.89 -0.98 3.33
C PRO A 33 -9.91 -0.05 3.99
N SER A 34 -10.60 0.78 3.21
CA SER A 34 -11.61 1.72 3.72
C SER A 34 -12.86 1.03 4.29
N THR A 35 -13.01 -0.27 4.05
CA THR A 35 -14.15 -1.09 4.48
C THR A 35 -13.93 -1.76 5.83
N VAL A 36 -12.79 -1.55 6.49
CA VAL A 36 -12.44 -2.20 7.77
C VAL A 36 -12.07 -1.18 8.84
N LYS A 37 -12.27 -1.55 10.10
CA LYS A 37 -11.82 -0.75 11.25
C LYS A 37 -10.41 -1.16 11.65
N ILE A 38 -9.48 -0.22 11.58
CA ILE A 38 -8.07 -0.44 11.95
C ILE A 38 -7.95 -0.86 13.41
N GLU A 39 -8.78 -0.29 14.29
CA GLU A 39 -8.76 -0.57 15.73
C GLU A 39 -9.09 -2.04 16.06
N GLU A 40 -9.81 -2.71 15.16
CA GLU A 40 -10.31 -4.07 15.32
C GLU A 40 -9.43 -5.08 14.58
N TYR A 41 -9.08 -4.79 13.32
CA TYR A 41 -8.40 -5.73 12.43
C TYR A 41 -6.95 -5.33 12.09
N GLY A 42 -6.53 -4.14 12.47
CA GLY A 42 -5.24 -3.58 12.08
C GLY A 42 -5.11 -3.39 10.57
N TYR A 43 -3.92 -3.70 10.07
CA TYR A 43 -3.51 -3.53 8.68
C TYR A 43 -3.20 -4.87 8.00
N ILE A 44 -3.44 -4.93 6.70
CA ILE A 44 -2.86 -5.95 5.82
C ILE A 44 -1.36 -5.67 5.68
N GLU A 45 -0.53 -6.70 5.85
CA GLU A 45 0.90 -6.61 5.55
C GLU A 45 1.16 -6.70 4.05
N GLY A 46 1.92 -5.75 3.52
CA GLY A 46 2.38 -5.75 2.14
C GLY A 46 3.87 -5.49 2.01
N ILE A 47 4.38 -5.69 0.79
CA ILE A 47 5.75 -5.41 0.40
C ILE A 47 5.73 -4.48 -0.81
N VAL A 48 6.50 -3.40 -0.77
CA VAL A 48 6.68 -2.51 -1.91
C VAL A 48 7.36 -3.29 -3.03
N ARG A 49 6.63 -3.51 -4.13
CA ARG A 49 7.15 -4.22 -5.30
C ARG A 49 7.85 -3.28 -6.26
N LYS A 50 7.28 -2.09 -6.47
CA LYS A 50 7.79 -1.11 -7.41
C LYS A 50 7.49 0.31 -6.93
N VAL A 51 8.43 1.21 -7.16
CA VAL A 51 8.23 2.65 -7.08
C VAL A 51 8.46 3.19 -8.48
N SER A 52 7.55 4.00 -8.98
CA SER A 52 7.71 4.62 -10.30
C SER A 52 8.86 5.62 -10.29
N GLU A 53 9.73 5.53 -11.29
CA GLU A 53 10.86 6.47 -11.47
C GLU A 53 10.39 7.89 -11.84
N TYR A 54 9.23 7.98 -12.50
CA TYR A 54 8.65 9.21 -12.99
C TYR A 54 7.25 9.44 -12.38
N PRO A 55 6.83 10.70 -12.22
CA PRO A 55 5.46 11.03 -11.87
C PRO A 55 4.42 10.39 -12.78
N SER A 56 3.31 10.00 -12.17
CA SER A 56 2.18 9.41 -12.86
C SER A 56 1.49 10.47 -13.71
N THR A 57 1.28 10.16 -14.98
CA THR A 57 0.50 11.03 -15.87
C THR A 57 -0.98 10.92 -15.55
N ARG A 58 -1.74 11.99 -15.78
CA ARG A 58 -3.21 11.98 -15.63
C ARG A 58 -3.86 10.85 -16.41
N LEU A 59 -3.45 10.66 -17.68
CA LEU A 59 -3.94 9.56 -18.52
C LEU A 59 -3.59 8.17 -17.96
N GLY A 60 -2.40 8.00 -17.38
CA GLY A 60 -2.01 6.77 -16.69
C GLY A 60 -2.91 6.48 -15.49
N MET A 61 -3.19 7.50 -14.67
CA MET A 61 -4.07 7.37 -13.52
C MET A 61 -5.52 7.07 -13.91
N VAL A 62 -6.06 7.66 -14.99
CA VAL A 62 -7.41 7.35 -15.49
C VAL A 62 -7.52 5.87 -15.86
N ARG A 63 -6.50 5.28 -16.49
CA ARG A 63 -6.50 3.84 -16.84
C ARG A 63 -6.54 2.93 -15.62
N VAL A 64 -5.96 3.36 -14.51
CA VAL A 64 -5.90 2.58 -13.26
C VAL A 64 -7.15 2.79 -12.42
N LEU A 65 -7.59 4.04 -12.25
CA LEU A 65 -8.67 4.43 -11.34
C LEU A 65 -10.05 4.39 -12.01
N GLY A 66 -10.13 4.51 -13.34
CA GLY A 66 -11.37 4.46 -14.11
C GLY A 66 -12.33 5.64 -13.89
N ASN A 67 -11.98 6.62 -13.05
CA ASN A 67 -12.84 7.74 -12.70
C ASN A 67 -12.01 9.04 -12.56
N GLU A 68 -12.44 10.11 -13.24
CA GLU A 68 -11.72 11.38 -13.31
C GLU A 68 -11.72 12.19 -12.01
N ASP A 69 -12.76 12.07 -11.17
CA ASP A 69 -12.84 12.72 -9.86
C ASP A 69 -11.80 12.13 -8.90
N LEU A 70 -11.61 10.81 -8.95
CA LEU A 70 -10.55 10.14 -8.21
C LEU A 70 -9.18 10.62 -8.68
N VAL A 71 -8.96 10.66 -9.99
CA VAL A 71 -7.71 11.16 -10.55
C VAL A 71 -7.44 12.58 -10.06
N SER A 72 -8.44 13.44 -10.01
CA SER A 72 -8.29 14.81 -9.51
C SER A 72 -7.98 14.85 -8.00
N THR A 73 -8.57 13.94 -7.21
CA THR A 73 -8.29 13.80 -5.78
C THR A 73 -6.85 13.32 -5.52
N PHE A 74 -6.37 12.33 -6.27
CA PHE A 74 -5.02 11.78 -6.12
C PHE A 74 -3.94 12.63 -6.83
N SER A 75 -4.34 13.51 -7.75
CA SER A 75 -3.46 14.48 -8.42
C SER A 75 -3.41 15.84 -7.73
N ARG A 76 -3.91 15.97 -6.50
CA ARG A 76 -3.83 17.24 -5.74
C ARG A 76 -2.38 17.69 -5.53
N HIS A 77 -1.46 16.74 -5.47
CA HIS A 77 -0.02 17.00 -5.58
C HIS A 77 0.34 17.08 -7.07
N GLN A 78 1.07 18.12 -7.50
CA GLN A 78 1.30 18.43 -8.92
C GLN A 78 2.05 17.36 -9.74
N SER A 79 2.40 16.20 -9.16
CA SER A 79 3.13 15.10 -9.82
C SER A 79 3.20 13.86 -8.90
N PRO A 80 2.11 13.07 -8.72
CA PRO A 80 2.14 11.95 -7.78
C PRO A 80 2.99 10.77 -8.27
N ILE A 81 3.84 10.23 -7.41
CA ILE A 81 4.60 9.00 -7.66
C ILE A 81 3.71 7.80 -7.31
N ALA A 82 3.57 6.86 -8.25
CA ALA A 82 2.89 5.59 -7.98
C ALA A 82 3.83 4.59 -7.31
N ILE A 83 3.33 3.94 -6.26
CA ILE A 83 3.98 2.85 -5.54
C ILE A 83 3.06 1.64 -5.63
N VAL A 84 3.59 0.52 -6.11
CA VAL A 84 2.88 -0.75 -6.18
C VAL A 84 3.30 -1.61 -4.99
N VAL A 85 2.31 -2.02 -4.20
CA VAL A 85 2.48 -2.85 -3.02
C VAL A 85 1.79 -4.19 -3.25
N GLU A 86 2.56 -5.27 -3.14
CA GLU A 86 2.05 -6.63 -3.14
C GLU A 86 1.50 -6.96 -1.75
N LEU A 87 0.25 -7.43 -1.67
CA LEU A 87 -0.38 -7.83 -0.41
C LEU A 87 0.01 -9.26 -0.03
N LYS A 88 0.51 -9.47 1.19
CA LYS A 88 0.89 -10.81 1.65
C LYS A 88 -0.33 -11.69 1.85
N ARG A 89 -0.30 -12.89 1.25
CA ARG A 89 -1.36 -13.90 1.40
C ARG A 89 -1.22 -14.66 2.73
N ALA A 90 -2.35 -15.05 3.30
CA ALA A 90 -2.43 -15.95 4.44
C ALA A 90 -3.69 -16.82 4.35
N LYS A 91 -3.75 -17.90 5.14
CA LYS A 91 -4.92 -18.77 5.26
C LYS A 91 -5.93 -18.18 6.26
N THR A 92 -6.44 -16.99 5.96
CA THR A 92 -7.49 -16.28 6.72
C THR A 92 -8.76 -16.18 5.88
N SER A 93 -9.90 -15.83 6.49
CA SER A 93 -11.18 -15.64 5.78
C SER A 93 -11.08 -14.59 4.68
N SER A 94 -10.30 -13.53 4.89
CA SER A 94 -10.04 -12.51 3.85
C SER A 94 -8.99 -12.93 2.81
N GLY A 95 -8.21 -13.98 3.07
CA GLY A 95 -7.10 -14.46 2.23
C GLY A 95 -5.80 -13.65 2.32
N TYR A 96 -5.64 -12.77 3.31
CA TYR A 96 -4.48 -11.90 3.47
C TYR A 96 -3.91 -11.93 4.89
N ARG A 97 -2.63 -11.62 5.03
CA ARG A 97 -1.95 -11.52 6.32
C ARG A 97 -2.25 -10.18 6.96
N TRP A 98 -2.85 -10.23 8.15
CA TRP A 98 -3.13 -9.06 8.96
C TRP A 98 -2.11 -8.91 10.09
N THR A 99 -2.01 -7.70 10.60
CA THR A 99 -1.22 -7.40 11.80
C THR A 99 -1.96 -7.81 13.09
N SER A 100 -3.30 -7.88 13.06
CA SER A 100 -4.08 -8.68 14.01
C SER A 100 -4.24 -10.11 13.48
N ALA A 101 -4.47 -11.09 14.36
CA ALA A 101 -4.28 -12.51 14.02
C ALA A 101 -5.18 -13.03 12.88
N GLU A 102 -6.47 -12.71 12.88
CA GLU A 102 -7.44 -13.34 11.96
C GLU A 102 -7.87 -12.44 10.81
N GLY A 103 -7.81 -11.10 10.99
CA GLY A 103 -8.43 -10.17 10.07
C GLY A 103 -9.96 -10.30 10.03
N PRO A 104 -10.64 -9.56 9.15
CA PRO A 104 -12.09 -9.58 9.06
C PRO A 104 -12.58 -10.76 8.19
N GLU A 105 -13.80 -11.23 8.46
CA GLU A 105 -14.50 -12.24 7.65
C GLU A 105 -15.11 -11.64 6.35
N ILE A 106 -14.38 -10.73 5.71
CA ILE A 106 -14.80 -10.11 4.45
C ILE A 106 -13.75 -10.29 3.36
N ALA A 107 -14.20 -10.51 2.14
CA ALA A 107 -13.33 -10.54 0.97
C ALA A 107 -13.00 -9.11 0.52
N ILE A 108 -11.71 -8.78 0.44
CA ILE A 108 -11.24 -7.52 -0.14
C ILE A 108 -11.33 -7.62 -1.67
N LYS A 109 -11.94 -6.62 -2.32
CA LYS A 109 -12.16 -6.58 -3.76
C LYS A 109 -11.23 -5.58 -4.42
N ALA A 110 -10.95 -5.78 -5.71
CA ALA A 110 -10.30 -4.74 -6.51
C ALA A 110 -11.17 -3.47 -6.54
N GLY A 111 -10.51 -2.31 -6.57
CA GLY A 111 -11.20 -1.01 -6.49
C GLY A 111 -11.60 -0.57 -5.08
N THR A 112 -11.38 -1.39 -4.05
CA THR A 112 -11.49 -0.93 -2.66
C THR A 112 -10.40 0.09 -2.35
N PHE A 113 -10.79 1.28 -1.89
CA PHE A 113 -9.82 2.28 -1.43
C PHE A 113 -9.08 1.81 -0.20
N CYS A 114 -7.86 2.32 -0.03
CA CYS A 114 -7.08 2.02 1.15
C CYS A 114 -6.18 3.19 1.53
N GLU A 115 -5.84 3.24 2.81
CA GLU A 115 -4.73 4.01 3.32
C GLU A 115 -3.50 3.12 3.41
N ALA A 116 -2.32 3.71 3.23
CA ALA A 116 -1.06 2.98 3.24
C ALA A 116 -0.01 3.67 4.09
N ASN A 117 0.64 2.90 4.96
CA ASN A 117 1.78 3.33 5.74
C ASN A 117 3.01 2.53 5.32
N VAL A 118 3.99 3.19 4.69
CA VAL A 118 5.25 2.55 4.30
C VAL A 118 6.30 2.77 5.39
N ILE A 119 6.88 1.69 5.89
CA ILE A 119 7.90 1.74 6.95
C ILE A 119 9.26 2.01 6.31
N ILE A 120 9.68 3.28 6.28
CA ILE A 120 10.94 3.73 5.67
C ILE A 120 12.17 3.53 6.57
N ALA A 121 11.98 3.42 7.88
CA ALA A 121 13.04 3.16 8.85
C ALA A 121 12.47 2.48 10.10
N ARG A 122 13.31 1.69 10.79
CA ARG A 122 13.03 1.17 12.12
C ARG A 122 14.14 1.62 13.06
N GLN A 123 13.76 2.28 14.15
CA GLN A 123 14.70 2.74 15.17
C GLN A 123 14.34 2.12 16.52
N ARG A 124 15.35 1.59 17.23
CA ARG A 124 15.17 1.04 18.58
C ARG A 124 15.09 2.21 19.57
N PRO A 125 14.12 2.26 20.51
CA PRO A 125 14.02 3.38 21.46
C PRO A 125 15.30 3.63 22.26
N ILE A 126 16.04 2.58 22.63
CA ILE A 126 17.33 2.71 23.34
C ILE A 126 18.37 3.50 22.54
N SER A 127 18.31 3.48 21.20
CA SER A 127 19.21 4.25 20.35
C SER A 127 18.88 5.74 20.32
N LEU A 128 17.74 6.17 20.87
CA LEU A 128 17.44 7.59 21.10
C LEU A 128 18.17 8.13 22.34
N LEU A 129 18.35 7.28 23.36
CA LEU A 129 19.08 7.64 24.58
C LEU A 129 20.59 7.47 24.42
N PHE A 130 21.00 6.48 23.62
CA PHE A 130 22.40 6.15 23.39
C PHE A 130 22.68 6.09 21.87
N PRO A 131 22.94 7.25 21.22
CA PRO A 131 23.03 7.35 19.76
C PRO A 131 24.15 6.51 19.11
N PHE A 132 25.16 6.14 19.91
CA PHE A 132 26.29 5.29 19.51
C PHE A 132 25.97 3.79 19.47
N LEU A 133 24.77 3.36 19.91
CA LEU A 133 24.29 1.98 19.82
C LEU A 133 23.42 1.72 18.57
N LYS A 134 23.57 2.54 17.52
CA LYS A 134 22.84 2.39 16.24
C LYS A 134 23.08 1.02 15.60
#